data_AF-A0A239C909-F1
#
_entry.id   AF-A0A239C909-F1
#
_cell.length_a   1.000
_cell.length_b   1.000
_cell.length_c   1.000
_cell.angle_alpha   90.00
_cell.angle_beta   90.00
_cell.angle_gamma   90.00
#
_symmetry.space_group_name_H-M   'P 1'
#
loop_
_entity.id
_entity.type
_entity.pdbx_description
1 polymer ?
#
loop_
_entity_poly.entity_id
_entity_poly.type
_entity_poly.pdbx_seq_one_letter_code
_entity_poly.pdbx_strand_id
1 'polypeptide(L)'
;MDWKWSSCSGYYGKKLYPQELLDSELILKLFSEDNEIAEKRFKEFNEQENEDNCLDDVITTRLRDEDVRLEIEKIISGINVAQIKSLPKDQRNKIIKKAKYIEGVTQRQLARILGVSQALISIT
;
A
#
# COMPACT_ATOMS: atom_id res chain seq x y z
N MET A 1 2.79 16.93 -17.48
CA MET A 1 3.70 15.78 -17.66
C MET A 1 4.95 16.06 -16.86
N ASP A 2 4.91 15.67 -15.59
CA ASP A 2 5.89 16.07 -14.57
C ASP A 2 6.86 14.94 -14.18
N TRP A 3 6.89 13.84 -14.94
CA TRP A 3 7.78 12.71 -14.67
C TRP A 3 9.18 12.91 -15.27
N LYS A 4 9.87 13.96 -14.81
CA LYS A 4 11.22 14.35 -15.27
C LYS A 4 12.28 13.25 -15.07
N TRP A 5 12.01 12.31 -14.17
CA TRP A 5 12.90 11.21 -13.81
C TRP A 5 12.53 9.88 -14.49
N SER A 6 11.61 9.89 -15.45
CA SER A 6 11.18 8.68 -16.16
C SER A 6 11.49 8.77 -17.66
N SER A 7 11.73 7.61 -18.28
CA SER A 7 11.83 7.48 -19.74
C SER A 7 10.47 7.50 -20.45
N CYS A 8 9.35 7.53 -19.72
CA CYS A 8 7.98 7.47 -20.25
C CYS A 8 7.73 8.51 -21.35
N SER A 9 8.28 9.72 -21.18
CA SER A 9 8.17 10.77 -22.18
C SER A 9 8.71 10.39 -23.57
N GLY A 10 9.73 9.53 -23.64
CA GLY A 10 10.27 9.01 -24.90
C GLY A 10 9.34 8.03 -25.59
N TYR A 11 8.56 7.25 -24.84
CA TYR A 11 7.49 6.40 -25.38
C TYR A 11 6.30 7.21 -25.91
N TYR A 12 6.19 8.49 -25.56
CA TYR A 12 5.18 9.41 -26.07
C TYR A 12 5.70 10.27 -27.25
N GLY A 13 6.74 9.80 -27.94
CA GLY A 13 7.29 10.47 -29.12
C GLY A 13 8.18 11.68 -28.83
N LYS A 14 8.56 11.95 -27.57
CA LYS A 14 9.48 13.06 -27.26
C LYS A 14 10.93 12.65 -27.45
N LYS A 15 11.72 13.58 -27.98
CA LYS A 15 13.18 13.43 -28.05
C LYS A 15 13.79 13.45 -26.65
N LEU A 16 14.50 12.39 -26.30
CA LEU A 16 15.27 12.30 -25.06
C LEU A 16 16.69 12.84 -25.26
N TYR A 17 17.27 13.34 -24.18
CA TYR A 17 18.68 13.69 -24.10
C TYR A 17 19.33 12.95 -22.92
N PRO A 18 20.45 12.25 -23.13
CA PRO A 18 21.13 12.00 -24.41
C PRO A 18 20.27 11.19 -25.39
N GLN A 19 20.54 11.36 -26.70
CA GLN A 19 19.91 10.54 -27.74
C GLN A 19 20.28 9.06 -27.53
N GLU A 20 19.42 8.14 -27.96
CA GLU A 20 19.61 6.67 -27.88
C GLU A 20 19.57 6.06 -26.46
N LEU A 21 19.22 6.82 -25.41
CA LEU A 21 19.07 6.26 -24.07
C LEU A 21 17.82 5.36 -23.91
N LEU A 22 16.91 5.40 -24.88
CA LEU A 22 15.68 4.61 -24.88
C LEU A 22 15.57 3.79 -26.16
N ASP A 23 15.51 2.47 -25.99
CA ASP A 23 15.03 1.53 -26.99
C ASP A 23 13.56 1.23 -26.70
N SER A 24 12.66 1.89 -27.43
CA SER A 24 11.21 1.76 -27.25
C SER A 24 10.56 0.72 -28.15
N GLU A 25 11.27 0.19 -29.14
CA GLU A 25 10.70 -0.57 -30.26
C GLU A 25 10.02 -1.86 -29.76
N LEU A 26 10.72 -2.63 -28.94
CA LEU A 26 10.20 -3.89 -28.39
C LEU A 26 8.91 -3.69 -27.62
N ILE A 27 8.85 -2.65 -26.78
CA ILE A 27 7.71 -2.39 -25.90
C ILE A 27 6.53 -1.83 -26.69
N LEU A 28 6.76 -0.89 -27.61
CA LEU A 28 5.70 -0.31 -28.43
C LEU A 28 5.05 -1.37 -29.34
N LYS A 29 5.84 -2.33 -29.85
CA LYS A 29 5.33 -3.47 -30.63
C LYS A 29 4.34 -4.36 -29.88
N LEU A 30 4.33 -4.34 -28.54
CA LEU A 30 3.31 -5.04 -27.75
C LEU A 30 1.91 -4.40 -27.90
N PHE A 31 1.84 -3.13 -28.31
CA PHE A 31 0.59 -2.38 -28.45
C PHE A 31 0.10 -2.31 -29.90
N SER A 32 1.00 -2.28 -30.88
CA SER A 32 0.71 -2.31 -32.32
C SER A 32 1.99 -2.46 -33.14
N GLU A 33 1.91 -3.02 -34.35
CA GLU A 33 3.00 -2.96 -35.35
C GLU A 33 3.13 -1.57 -36.00
N ASP A 34 2.06 -0.79 -35.99
CA ASP A 34 2.07 0.60 -36.42
C ASP A 34 2.54 1.49 -35.27
N ASN A 35 3.63 2.23 -35.48
CA ASN A 35 4.27 3.06 -34.45
C ASN A 35 3.34 4.15 -33.89
N GLU A 36 2.57 4.85 -34.72
CA GLU A 36 1.69 5.92 -34.25
C GLU A 36 0.55 5.34 -33.40
N ILE A 37 0.00 4.20 -33.82
CA ILE A 37 -1.03 3.49 -33.06
C ILE A 37 -0.44 2.93 -31.75
N ALA A 38 0.78 2.41 -31.79
CA ALA A 38 1.47 1.86 -30.63
C ALA A 38 1.71 2.92 -29.55
N GLU A 39 2.26 4.08 -29.93
CA GLU A 39 2.47 5.21 -29.01
C GLU A 39 1.16 5.67 -28.38
N LYS A 40 0.10 5.79 -29.19
CA LYS A 40 -1.22 6.19 -28.71
C LYS A 40 -1.78 5.20 -27.70
N ARG A 41 -1.76 3.89 -28.01
CA ARG A 41 -2.27 2.84 -27.11
C ARG A 41 -1.42 2.69 -25.86
N PHE A 42 -0.10 2.81 -25.97
CA PHE A 42 0.80 2.81 -24.81
C PHE A 42 0.45 3.95 -23.87
N LYS A 43 0.24 5.16 -24.40
CA LYS A 43 -0.20 6.32 -23.61
C LYS A 43 -1.57 6.11 -22.98
N GLU A 44 -2.55 5.62 -23.74
CA GLU A 44 -3.89 5.33 -23.22
C GLU A 44 -3.83 4.33 -22.06
N PHE A 45 -3.04 3.26 -22.18
CA PHE A 45 -2.87 2.26 -21.14
C PHE A 45 -2.23 2.83 -19.87
N ASN A 46 -1.15 3.60 -19.99
CA ASN A 46 -0.40 4.13 -18.83
C ASN A 46 -1.11 5.31 -18.15
N GLU A 47 -1.91 6.09 -18.88
CA GLU A 47 -2.67 7.22 -18.32
C GLU A 47 -4.09 6.81 -17.90
N GLN A 48 -4.48 5.54 -18.07
CA GLN A 48 -5.79 5.04 -17.66
C GLN A 48 -5.92 5.13 -16.13
N GLU A 49 -6.98 5.79 -15.68
CA GLU A 49 -7.35 5.79 -14.26
C GLU A 49 -7.59 4.35 -13.78
N ASN A 50 -7.02 4.02 -12.64
CA ASN A 50 -7.21 2.74 -11.98
C ASN A 50 -7.33 2.97 -10.46
N GLU A 51 -7.89 1.98 -9.78
CA GLU A 51 -8.06 1.98 -8.31
C GLU A 51 -6.95 1.17 -7.63
N ASP A 52 -5.84 0.90 -8.34
CA ASP A 52 -4.79 0.03 -7.84
C ASP A 52 -4.00 0.73 -6.73
N ASN A 53 -3.94 0.08 -5.56
CA ASN A 53 -3.09 0.49 -4.45
C ASN A 53 -1.78 -0.28 -4.50
N CYS A 54 -0.88 0.11 -5.41
CA CYS A 54 0.38 -0.57 -5.66
C CYS A 54 1.47 -0.33 -4.60
N LEU A 55 1.31 0.68 -3.74
CA LEU A 55 2.23 0.98 -2.64
C LEU A 55 1.55 0.71 -1.30
N ASP A 56 2.27 0.04 -0.40
CA ASP A 56 1.86 -0.13 1.01
C ASP A 56 1.88 1.20 1.80
N ASP A 57 2.38 2.28 1.19
CA ASP A 57 2.37 3.65 1.73
C ASP A 57 0.99 4.30 1.56
N VAL A 58 -0.05 3.65 2.07
CA VAL A 58 -1.35 4.28 2.23
C VAL A 58 -1.17 5.40 3.26
N ILE A 59 -1.44 6.65 2.87
CA ILE A 59 -1.50 7.80 3.78
C ILE A 59 -2.76 7.64 4.64
N THR A 60 -2.73 6.69 5.57
CA THR A 60 -3.74 6.63 6.62
C THR A 60 -3.43 7.72 7.62
N THR A 61 -4.38 8.60 7.91
CA THR A 61 -4.25 9.52 9.05
C THR A 61 -4.09 8.69 10.31
N ARG A 62 -2.88 8.71 10.88
CA ARG A 62 -2.56 7.90 12.05
C ARG A 62 -3.51 8.26 13.20
N LEU A 63 -4.22 7.26 13.72
CA LEU A 63 -5.04 7.40 14.91
C LEU A 63 -4.17 7.69 16.13
N ARG A 64 -4.68 8.43 17.12
CA ARG A 64 -4.02 8.56 18.42
C ARG A 64 -4.21 7.27 19.21
N ASP A 65 -3.29 6.98 20.13
CA ASP A 65 -3.33 5.74 20.92
C ASP A 65 -4.65 5.58 21.69
N GLU A 66 -5.26 6.67 22.17
CA GLU A 66 -6.58 6.63 22.83
C GLU A 66 -7.72 6.27 21.87
N ASP A 67 -7.70 6.80 20.65
CA ASP A 67 -8.72 6.48 19.65
C ASP A 67 -8.61 4.99 19.23
N VAL A 68 -7.38 4.50 19.06
CA VAL A 68 -7.11 3.07 18.82
C VAL A 68 -7.61 2.20 19.97
N ARG A 69 -7.43 2.65 21.21
CA ARG A 69 -7.89 1.92 22.40
C ARG A 69 -9.42 1.79 22.40
N LEU A 70 -10.14 2.87 22.10
CA LEU A 70 -11.60 2.85 21.99
C LEU A 70 -12.08 1.90 20.89
N GLU A 71 -11.43 1.88 19.72
CA GLU A 71 -11.77 0.95 18.65
C GLU A 71 -11.52 -0.52 19.05
N ILE A 72 -10.41 -0.79 19.74
CA ILE A 72 -10.12 -2.14 20.26
C ILE A 72 -11.16 -2.55 21.31
N GLU A 73 -11.59 -1.66 22.19
CA GLU A 73 -12.62 -1.93 23.19
C GLU A 73 -13.98 -2.25 22.55
N LYS A 74 -14.32 -1.68 21.39
CA LYS A 74 -15.53 -2.06 20.62
C LYS A 74 -15.45 -3.48 20.06
N ILE A 75 -14.24 -3.95 19.71
CA ILE A 75 -14.01 -5.30 19.15
C ILE A 75 -14.10 -6.38 20.23
N ILE A 76 -13.79 -6.02 21.48
CA ILE A 76 -13.59 -6.96 22.57
C ILE A 76 -14.77 -6.88 23.55
N SER A 77 -15.50 -7.98 23.70
CA SER A 77 -16.70 -8.05 24.54
C SER A 77 -16.38 -8.04 26.04
N GLY A 78 -16.09 -6.88 26.61
CA GLY A 78 -15.98 -6.67 28.07
C GLY A 78 -14.68 -7.13 28.72
N ILE A 79 -13.65 -7.45 27.93
CA ILE A 79 -12.31 -7.77 28.44
C ILE A 79 -11.49 -6.49 28.40
N ASN A 80 -10.82 -6.18 29.52
CA ASN A 80 -9.92 -5.03 29.57
C ASN A 80 -8.70 -5.27 28.68
N VAL A 81 -8.26 -4.26 27.94
CA VAL A 81 -7.10 -4.34 27.05
C VAL A 81 -5.86 -4.90 27.76
N ALA A 82 -5.65 -4.57 29.04
CA ALA A 82 -4.53 -5.05 29.84
C ALA A 82 -4.51 -6.58 30.05
N GLN A 83 -5.66 -7.26 29.91
CA GLN A 83 -5.79 -8.71 30.07
C GLN A 83 -5.45 -9.47 28.78
N ILE A 84 -5.39 -8.80 27.62
CA ILE A 84 -5.22 -9.44 26.31
C ILE A 84 -3.90 -10.22 26.22
N LYS A 85 -2.82 -9.71 26.81
CA LYS A 85 -1.52 -10.40 26.85
C LYS A 85 -1.57 -11.76 27.54
N SER A 86 -2.50 -11.95 28.48
CA SER A 86 -2.68 -13.15 29.29
C SER A 86 -3.71 -14.13 28.71
N LEU A 87 -4.40 -13.77 27.63
CA LEU A 87 -5.38 -14.64 27.00
C LEU A 87 -4.71 -15.86 26.32
N PRO A 88 -5.44 -16.98 26.17
CA PRO A 88 -5.01 -18.09 25.34
C PRO A 88 -4.61 -17.63 23.93
N LYS A 89 -3.57 -18.25 23.37
CA LYS A 89 -2.98 -17.87 22.08
C LYS A 89 -4.03 -17.66 20.99
N ASP A 90 -5.01 -18.56 20.87
CA ASP A 90 -6.03 -18.49 19.83
C ASP A 90 -6.98 -17.30 20.00
N GLN A 91 -7.36 -16.99 21.24
CA GLN A 91 -8.23 -15.84 21.54
C GLN A 91 -7.49 -14.53 21.30
N ARG A 92 -6.26 -14.42 21.81
CA ARG A 92 -5.40 -13.24 21.59
C ARG A 92 -5.14 -13.01 20.11
N ASN A 93 -4.83 -14.06 19.36
CA ASN A 93 -4.52 -13.94 17.94
C ASN A 93 -5.74 -13.51 17.12
N LYS A 94 -6.95 -13.96 17.48
CA LYS A 94 -8.20 -13.45 16.88
C LYS A 94 -8.38 -11.95 17.11
N ILE A 95 -8.08 -11.46 18.31
CA ILE A 95 -8.15 -10.04 18.63
C ILE A 95 -7.13 -9.24 17.83
N ILE A 96 -5.86 -9.67 17.79
CA ILE A 96 -4.80 -9.00 17.02
C ILE A 96 -5.17 -8.90 15.54
N LYS A 97 -5.68 -9.99 14.95
CA LYS A 97 -6.12 -10.00 13.55
C LYS A 97 -7.21 -8.96 13.29
N LYS A 98 -8.23 -8.88 14.15
CA LYS A 98 -9.27 -7.85 14.02
C LYS A 98 -8.73 -6.43 14.20
N ALA A 99 -7.86 -6.23 15.19
CA ALA A 99 -7.30 -4.92 15.49
C ALA A 99 -6.40 -4.38 14.35
N LYS A 100 -5.74 -5.26 13.58
CA LYS A 100 -4.95 -4.85 12.39
C LYS A 100 -5.79 -4.22 11.27
N TYR A 101 -7.08 -4.52 11.20
CA TYR A 101 -7.97 -3.95 10.19
C TYR A 101 -8.54 -2.59 10.62
N ILE A 102 -8.17 -2.07 11.80
CA ILE A 102 -8.53 -0.69 12.19
C ILE A 102 -7.73 0.27 11.31
N GLU A 103 -8.43 1.07 10.53
CA GLU A 103 -7.81 2.07 9.67
C GLU A 103 -6.97 3.06 10.49
N GLY A 104 -5.76 3.38 10.01
CA GLY A 104 -4.86 4.32 10.69
C GLY A 104 -4.15 3.77 11.93
N VAL A 105 -4.26 2.47 12.24
CA VAL A 105 -3.48 1.85 13.31
C VAL A 105 -2.10 1.39 12.82
N THR A 106 -1.07 1.64 13.62
CA THR A 106 0.27 1.10 13.37
C THR A 106 0.54 -0.15 14.21
N GLN A 107 1.40 -1.05 13.73
CA GLN A 107 1.81 -2.24 14.49
C GLN A 107 2.42 -1.88 15.86
N ARG A 108 3.14 -0.75 15.95
CA ARG A 108 3.72 -0.26 17.21
C ARG A 108 2.66 0.22 18.20
N GLN A 109 1.53 0.74 17.71
CA GLN A 109 0.40 1.09 18.58
C GLN A 109 -0.25 -0.15 19.14
N LEU A 110 -0.53 -1.15 18.29
CA LEU A 110 -1.07 -2.43 18.74
C LEU A 110 -0.17 -3.11 19.76
N ALA A 111 1.14 -3.15 19.53
CA ALA A 111 2.09 -3.74 20.47
C ALA A 111 2.03 -3.09 21.86
N ARG A 112 2.04 -1.75 21.92
CA ARG A 112 1.99 -0.98 23.18
C ARG A 112 0.64 -1.12 23.89
N ILE A 113 -0.46 -0.98 23.15
CA ILE A 113 -1.82 -1.02 23.70
C ILE A 113 -2.15 -2.42 24.23
N LEU A 114 -1.86 -3.47 23.45
CA LEU A 114 -2.16 -4.86 23.81
C LEU A 114 -1.13 -5.47 24.78
N GLY A 115 -0.01 -4.78 25.04
CA GLY A 115 1.05 -5.25 25.92
C GLY A 115 1.79 -6.50 25.41
N VAL A 116 2.01 -6.57 24.10
CA VAL A 116 2.71 -7.69 23.42
C VAL A 116 3.86 -7.19 22.55
N SER A 117 4.76 -8.09 22.14
CA SER A 117 5.88 -7.70 21.28
C SER A 117 5.42 -7.33 19.86
N GLN A 118 6.11 -6.39 19.20
CA GLN A 118 5.83 -6.04 17.81
C GLN A 118 6.01 -7.24 16.86
N ALA A 119 6.98 -8.12 17.13
CA ALA A 119 7.18 -9.35 16.36
C ALA A 119 5.94 -10.27 16.41
N LEU A 120 5.29 -10.37 17.58
CA LEU A 120 4.06 -11.13 17.71
C LEU A 120 2.92 -10.52 16.90
N ILE A 121 2.81 -9.18 16.87
CA ILE A 121 1.86 -8.49 15.99
C ILE A 121 2.18 -8.78 14.53
N SER A 122 3.43 -8.70 14.09
CA SER A 122 3.83 -8.92 12.69
C SER A 122 3.44 -10.31 12.19
N ILE A 123 3.71 -11.36 12.98
CA ILE A 123 3.53 -12.77 12.59
C ILE A 123 2.07 -13.27 12.73
N THR A 124 1.23 -12.58 13.50
CA THR A 124 -0.17 -13.00 13.80
C THR A 124 -1.17 -12.51 12.77
#